data_AF-A0A182STX6-F1
#
_entry.id   AF-A0A182STX6-F1
#
_cell.length_a   1.000
_cell.length_b   1.000
_cell.length_c   1.000
_cell.angle_alpha   90.00
_cell.angle_beta   90.00
_cell.angle_gamma   90.00
#
_symmetry.space_group_name_H-M   'P 1'
#
loop_
_entity.id
_entity.type
_entity.pdbx_description
1 polymer ?
#
loop_
_entity_poly.entity_id
_entity_poly.type
_entity_poly.pdbx_seq_one_letter_code
_entity_poly.pdbx_strand_id
1 'polypeptide(L)'
;MNQASKAMVECFNAQYVSLHVRKSNRAALNLYTNSLGFKILEIEPKYYADGEDAYSMRRDLSELVNSGPANDRPSTDVVQLDDLAERINVREYQMVGHGGHDGHCC
;
A
#
# COMPACT_ATOMS: atom_id res chain seq x y z
N MET A 1 -7.45 0.48 -8.37
CA MET A 1 -6.64 1.18 -7.36
C MET A 1 -7.42 1.56 -6.09
N ASN A 2 -8.75 1.66 -6.13
CA ASN A 2 -9.56 2.11 -4.97
C ASN A 2 -9.46 1.20 -3.74
N GLN A 3 -9.37 -0.12 -3.89
CA GLN A 3 -9.23 -1.04 -2.74
C GLN A 3 -7.93 -0.82 -1.97
N ALA A 4 -6.81 -0.66 -2.67
CA ALA A 4 -5.52 -0.37 -2.04
C ALA A 4 -5.57 0.96 -1.27
N SER A 5 -6.15 2.01 -1.87
CA SER A 5 -6.31 3.31 -1.21
C SER A 5 -7.20 3.23 0.03
N LYS A 6 -8.30 2.44 -0.01
CA LYS A 6 -9.16 2.20 1.15
C LYS A 6 -8.40 1.50 2.28
N ALA A 7 -7.70 0.41 1.99
CA ALA A 7 -6.90 -0.30 2.98
C ALA A 7 -5.81 0.59 3.60
N MET A 8 -5.19 1.49 2.82
CA MET A 8 -4.22 2.46 3.33
C MET A 8 -4.85 3.46 4.32
N VAL A 9 -6.09 3.89 4.07
CA VAL A 9 -6.85 4.73 5.01
C VAL A 9 -7.24 3.95 6.25
N GLU A 10 -7.75 2.73 6.09
CA GLU A 10 -8.27 1.90 7.18
C GLU A 10 -7.17 1.44 8.14
N CYS A 11 -6.05 0.96 7.61
CA CYS A 11 -4.97 0.40 8.43
C CYS A 11 -3.98 1.45 8.94
N PHE A 12 -3.77 2.54 8.19
CA PHE A 12 -2.70 3.51 8.46
C PHE A 12 -3.16 4.96 8.54
N ASN A 13 -4.46 5.22 8.41
CA ASN A 13 -5.04 6.56 8.45
C ASN A 13 -4.39 7.51 7.42
N ALA A 14 -4.00 6.97 6.26
CA ALA A 14 -3.28 7.68 5.21
C ALA A 14 -4.08 8.88 4.67
N GLN A 15 -3.44 10.04 4.57
CA GLN A 15 -4.08 11.27 4.09
C GLN A 15 -4.02 11.41 2.56
N TYR A 16 -2.99 10.85 1.93
CA TYR A 16 -2.78 10.92 0.49
C TYR A 16 -1.97 9.72 0.01
N VAL A 17 -1.99 9.47 -1.29
CA VAL A 17 -1.09 8.52 -1.97
C VAL A 17 -0.27 9.29 -2.98
N SER A 18 1.03 8.99 -3.05
CA SER A 18 1.93 9.50 -4.07
C SER A 18 2.48 8.38 -4.96
N LEU A 19 2.90 8.74 -6.17
CA LEU A 19 3.55 7.84 -7.12
C LEU A 19 4.45 8.62 -8.08
N HIS A 20 5.33 7.90 -8.77
CA HIS A 20 6.18 8.43 -9.83
C HIS A 20 5.85 7.78 -11.16
N VAL A 21 5.74 8.59 -12.21
CA VAL A 21 5.44 8.13 -13.57
C VAL A 21 6.41 8.73 -14.58
N ARG A 22 6.91 7.88 -15.48
CA ARG A 22 7.70 8.27 -16.65
C ARG A 22 7.00 9.35 -17.47
N LYS A 23 7.73 10.42 -17.79
CA LYS A 23 7.23 11.55 -18.58
C LYS A 23 6.75 11.13 -19.97
N SER A 24 7.37 10.11 -20.55
CA SER A 24 6.99 9.54 -21.86
C SER A 24 5.75 8.64 -21.83
N ASN A 25 5.33 8.12 -20.67
CA ASN A 25 4.23 7.17 -20.57
C ASN A 25 2.85 7.86 -20.58
N ARG A 26 2.39 8.20 -21.79
CA ARG A 26 1.11 8.89 -22.02
C ARG A 26 -0.11 8.12 -21.52
N ALA A 27 -0.10 6.79 -21.65
CA ALA A 27 -1.22 5.96 -21.21
C ALA A 27 -1.38 5.98 -19.69
N ALA A 28 -0.29 5.82 -18.95
CA ALA A 28 -0.28 5.91 -17.50
C ALA A 28 -0.67 7.32 -17.03
N LEU A 29 -0.13 8.37 -17.66
CA LEU A 29 -0.51 9.75 -17.34
C LEU A 29 -2.02 9.95 -17.45
N ASN A 30 -2.64 9.53 -18.55
CA ASN A 30 -4.09 9.62 -18.73
C ASN A 30 -4.86 8.83 -17.65
N LEU A 31 -4.41 7.62 -17.31
CA LEU A 31 -5.03 6.81 -16.25
C LEU A 31 -4.97 7.52 -14.89
N TYR A 32 -3.79 8.03 -14.50
CA TYR A 32 -3.60 8.64 -13.20
C TYR A 32 -4.28 10.00 -13.08
N THR A 33 -4.22 10.85 -14.11
CA THR A 33 -4.88 12.17 -14.07
C THR A 33 -6.39 12.05 -14.22
N ASN A 34 -6.87 11.38 -15.26
CA ASN A 34 -8.26 11.51 -15.69
C ASN A 34 -9.18 10.48 -15.03
N SER A 35 -8.71 9.25 -14.84
CA SER A 35 -9.53 8.19 -14.25
C SER A 35 -9.39 8.13 -12.73
N LEU A 36 -8.19 8.38 -12.21
CA LEU A 36 -7.87 8.19 -10.79
C LEU A 36 -7.71 9.50 -10.00
N GLY A 37 -7.66 10.66 -10.65
CA GLY A 37 -7.67 11.97 -9.98
C GLY A 37 -6.35 12.37 -9.31
N PHE A 38 -5.21 11.83 -9.74
CA PHE A 38 -3.90 12.27 -9.29
C PHE A 38 -3.53 13.62 -9.91
N LYS A 39 -2.87 14.47 -9.12
CA LYS A 39 -2.32 15.76 -9.52
C LYS A 39 -0.81 15.68 -9.59
N ILE A 40 -0.19 16.31 -10.59
CA ILE A 40 1.26 16.44 -10.68
C ILE A 40 1.71 17.46 -9.64
N LEU A 41 2.68 17.08 -8.81
CA LEU A 41 3.33 17.96 -7.84
C LEU A 41 4.57 18.61 -8.45
N GLU A 42 5.49 17.79 -8.94
CA GLU A 42 6.77 18.25 -9.48
C GLU A 42 7.32 17.30 -10.53
N ILE A 43 8.37 17.76 -11.23
CA ILE A 43 9.14 16.96 -12.18
C ILE A 43 10.49 16.67 -11.55
N GLU A 44 10.81 15.39 -11.39
CA GLU A 44 12.08 14.93 -10.87
C GLU A 44 13.02 14.61 -12.05
N PRO A 45 14.11 15.39 -12.24
CA PRO A 45 15.00 15.22 -13.38
C PRO A 45 15.83 13.94 -13.22
N LYS A 46 15.98 13.18 -14.31
CA LYS A 46 16.78 11.93 -14.32
C LYS A 46 16.42 10.94 -13.20
N TYR A 47 15.15 10.83 -12.85
CA TYR A 47 14.67 9.91 -11.82
C TYR A 47 14.91 8.44 -12.17
N TYR A 48 14.74 8.09 -13.46
CA TYR A 48 14.98 6.73 -13.93
C TYR A 48 16.44 6.52 -14.35
N ALA A 49 16.90 5.27 -14.32
CA ALA A 49 18.30 4.91 -14.57
C ALA A 49 18.80 5.24 -16.00
N ASP A 50 17.89 5.37 -16.96
CA ASP A 50 18.16 5.82 -18.33
C ASP A 50 18.25 7.35 -18.46
N GLY A 51 18.09 8.08 -17.35
CA GLY A 51 18.09 9.53 -17.31
C GLY A 51 16.73 10.14 -17.67
N GLU A 52 15.66 9.35 -17.82
CA GLU A 52 14.32 9.90 -18.05
C GLU A 52 13.80 10.59 -16.78
N ASP A 53 13.16 11.75 -16.98
CA ASP A 53 12.46 12.48 -15.93
C ASP A 53 11.18 11.74 -15.48
N ALA A 54 10.81 11.91 -14.21
CA ALA A 54 9.53 11.46 -13.67
C ALA A 54 8.62 12.62 -13.28
N TYR A 55 7.31 12.41 -13.42
CA TYR A 55 6.32 13.20 -12.71
C TYR A 55 6.10 12.58 -11.33
N SER A 56 6.30 13.37 -10.28
CA SER A 56 5.82 13.06 -8.93
C SER A 56 4.35 13.48 -8.85
N MET A 57 3.46 12.55 -8.56
CA MET A 57 2.02 12.76 -8.55
C MET A 57 1.42 12.39 -7.19
N ARG A 58 0.37 13.10 -6.77
CA ARG A 58 -0.35 12.86 -5.53
C ARG A 58 -1.86 12.87 -5.72
N ARG A 59 -2.55 11.99 -5.01
CA ARG A 59 -4.02 11.99 -4.83
C ARG A 59 -4.34 12.10 -3.35
N ASP A 60 -5.22 13.03 -3.01
CA ASP A 60 -5.73 13.18 -1.65
C ASP A 60 -6.79 12.09 -1.34
N LEU A 61 -6.77 11.56 -0.12
CA LEU A 61 -7.69 10.50 0.33
C LEU A 61 -8.75 11.01 1.31
N SER A 62 -8.85 12.32 1.58
CA SER A 62 -9.81 12.88 2.53
C SER A 62 -11.26 12.47 2.25
N GLU A 63 -11.62 12.31 0.97
CA GLU A 63 -12.95 11.83 0.56
C GLU A 63 -13.24 10.37 0.98
N LEU A 64 -12.19 9.53 1.05
CA LEU A 64 -12.29 8.14 1.48
C LEU A 64 -12.35 8.01 3.00
N VAL A 65 -11.74 8.95 3.73
CA VAL A 65 -11.79 9.01 5.21
C VAL A 65 -13.21 9.32 5.71
N ASN A 66 -13.92 10.22 5.02
CA ASN A 66 -15.25 10.70 5.44
C ASN A 66 -16.40 9.73 5.13
N SER A 67 -16.13 8.60 4.46
CA SER A 67 -17.13 7.59 4.07
C SER A 67 -17.02 6.26 4.83
N GLY A 68 -16.09 6.15 5.79
CA GLY A 68 -16.01 5.00 6.69
C GLY A 68 -17.01 5.12 7.86
N PRO A 69 -17.57 4.01 8.36
CA PRO A 69 -18.42 4.05 9.54
C PRO A 69 -17.60 4.58 10.73
N ALA A 70 -17.98 5.75 11.23
CA ALA A 70 -17.53 6.24 12.51
C ALA A 70 -18.05 5.30 13.61
N ASN A 71 -17.31 4.23 13.97
CA ASN A 71 -17.22 3.76 15.36
C ASN A 71 -16.36 2.53 15.71
N ASP A 72 -15.81 1.74 14.78
CA ASP A 72 -15.00 0.55 15.18
C ASP A 72 -13.50 0.74 14.98
N ARG A 73 -12.94 1.80 15.56
CA ARG A 73 -11.48 1.84 15.76
C ARG A 73 -11.19 1.13 17.07
N PRO A 74 -10.44 0.02 17.11
CA PRO A 74 -9.77 -0.33 18.34
C PRO A 74 -8.85 0.85 18.67
N SER A 75 -8.99 1.39 19.88
CA SER A 75 -8.05 2.31 20.47
C SER A 75 -6.65 1.83 20.13
N THR A 76 -5.80 2.70 19.61
CA THR A 76 -4.36 2.44 19.64
C THR A 76 -3.96 2.52 21.10
N ASP A 77 -4.23 1.44 21.84
CA ASP A 77 -3.57 1.19 23.10
C ASP A 77 -2.09 1.19 22.77
N VAL A 78 -1.40 2.17 23.33
CA VAL A 78 0.05 2.27 23.32
C VAL A 78 0.54 0.96 23.92
N VAL A 79 0.95 0.00 23.08
CA VAL A 79 1.57 -1.23 23.57
C VAL A 79 2.90 -0.84 24.19
N GLN A 80 2.88 -0.71 25.51
CA GLN A 80 4.06 -0.58 26.35
C GLN A 80 4.96 -1.78 26.05
N LEU A 81 6.20 -1.51 25.65
CA LEU A 81 7.16 -2.48 25.11
C LEU A 81 7.70 -3.48 26.15
N ASP A 82 7.03 -3.65 27.30
CA ASP A 82 7.63 -4.26 28.49
C ASP A 82 7.21 -5.74 28.72
N ASP A 83 6.23 -6.28 27.99
CA ASP A 83 5.61 -7.60 28.29
C ASP A 83 5.85 -8.71 27.24
N LEU A 84 6.96 -8.68 26.49
CA LEU A 84 7.30 -9.75 25.51
C LEU A 84 7.96 -10.99 26.15
N ALA A 85 8.27 -10.98 27.44
CA ALA A 85 9.15 -11.98 28.05
C ALA A 85 8.47 -13.25 28.62
N GLU A 86 7.13 -13.32 28.76
CA GLU A 86 6.51 -14.44 29.50
C GLU A 86 5.69 -15.46 28.69
N ARG A 87 5.60 -15.36 27.35
CA ARG A 87 4.76 -16.28 26.55
C ARG A 87 5.51 -17.38 25.79
N ILE A 88 6.78 -17.61 26.11
CA ILE A 88 7.51 -18.77 25.59
C ILE A 88 7.28 -19.98 26.52
N ASN A 89 6.24 -20.79 26.29
CA ASN A 89 6.37 -22.26 26.31
C ASN A 89 5.13 -23.05 25.79
N VAL A 90 5.40 -23.87 24.78
CA VAL A 90 4.77 -25.13 24.32
C VAL A 90 3.25 -25.21 24.14
N ARG A 91 2.81 -25.40 22.89
CA ARG A 91 1.92 -26.53 22.47
C ARG A 91 1.86 -26.65 20.93
N GLU A 92 2.61 -27.64 20.44
CA GLU A 92 2.25 -28.60 19.40
C GLU A 92 1.75 -28.05 18.04
N TYR A 93 2.70 -27.85 17.10
CA TYR A 93 2.40 -27.66 15.68
C TYR A 93 2.26 -29.04 15.02
N GLN A 94 1.03 -29.46 14.76
CA GLN A 94 0.74 -30.70 14.06
C GLN A 94 1.06 -30.56 12.57
N MET A 95 2.07 -31.31 12.13
CA MET A 95 2.49 -31.45 10.75
C MET A 95 1.36 -32.07 9.92
N VAL A 96 0.77 -31.31 8.99
CA VAL A 96 -0.10 -31.86 7.95
C VAL A 96 0.74 -32.04 6.70
N GLY A 97 1.11 -33.29 6.42
CA GLY A 97 1.78 -33.68 5.19
C GLY A 97 0.82 -33.61 4.01
N HIS A 98 1.22 -32.88 2.97
CA HIS A 98 0.72 -33.09 1.61
C HIS A 98 1.88 -33.59 0.75
N GLY A 99 1.83 -34.90 0.45
CA GLY A 99 2.74 -35.55 -0.47
C GLY A 99 2.40 -35.24 -1.93
N GLY A 100 3.45 -35.19 -2.75
CA GLY A 100 3.45 -35.58 -4.16
C GLY A 100 2.62 -34.75 -5.15
N HIS A 101 3.28 -33.86 -5.87
CA HIS A 101 3.30 -33.98 -7.34
C HIS A 101 4.52 -33.23 -7.92
N ASP A 102 5.47 -34.05 -8.32
CA ASP A 102 6.46 -33.98 -9.40
C ASP A 102 6.40 -32.77 -10.33
N GLY A 103 7.59 -32.17 -10.48
CA GLY A 103 7.87 -31.06 -11.36
C GLY A 103 7.53 -31.35 -12.83
N HIS A 104 6.85 -30.40 -13.42
CA HIS A 104 7.00 -30.07 -14.82
C HIS A 104 6.95 -28.55 -14.97
N CYS A 105 8.15 -27.94 -15.10
CA CYS A 105 8.29 -26.59 -15.60
C CYS A 105 8.14 -26.61 -17.11
N CYS A 106 7.09 -25.95 -17.61
CA CYS A 106 7.01 -25.43 -18.98
C CYS A 106 6.59 -23.96 -18.87
#